data_AF-A0A923PWK3-F1
#
_entry.id   AF-A0A923PWK3-F1
#
_cell.length_a   1.000
_cell.length_b   1.000
_cell.length_c   1.000
_cell.angle_alpha   90.00
_cell.angle_beta   90.00
_cell.angle_gamma   90.00
#
_symmetry.space_group_name_H-M   'P 1'
#
loop_
_entity.id
_entity.type
_entity.pdbx_description
1 polymer ?
#
loop_
_entity_poly.entity_id
_entity_poly.type
_entity_poly.pdbx_seq_one_letter_code
_entity_poly.pdbx_strand_id
1 'polypeptide(L)'
;MKTYAEPNPLGTATYEPIRCVRYLDGEDIFEVEFESGETFCVNHVAIRRANQLADSVGSVDSVWIEAELHAGFLVRYKAGELADCSWDFVKESL
;
A
#
# COMPACT_ATOMS: atom_id res chain seq x y z
N MET A 1 12.99 -33.90 18.63
CA MET A 1 12.10 -32.85 18.14
C MET A 1 12.92 -31.57 18.08
N LYS A 2 13.18 -30.99 16.89
CA LYS A 2 13.87 -29.70 16.82
C LYS A 2 12.85 -28.63 17.19
N THR A 3 13.09 -27.90 18.28
CA THR A 3 12.31 -26.73 18.63
C THR A 3 12.62 -25.67 17.58
N TYR A 4 11.64 -25.32 16.74
CA TYR A 4 11.78 -24.14 15.90
C TYR A 4 11.72 -22.93 16.83
N ALA A 5 12.68 -22.02 16.70
CA ALA A 5 12.57 -20.72 17.34
C ALA A 5 11.31 -20.04 16.79
N GLU A 6 10.49 -19.46 17.67
CA GLU A 6 9.37 -18.65 17.21
C GLU A 6 9.93 -17.51 16.35
N PRO A 7 9.37 -17.28 15.15
CA PRO A 7 9.85 -16.24 14.27
C PRO A 7 9.65 -14.88 14.94
N ASN A 8 10.70 -14.06 15.00
CA ASN A 8 10.54 -12.67 15.39
C ASN A 8 9.71 -11.95 14.32
N PRO A 9 8.61 -11.28 14.69
CA PRO A 9 7.79 -10.56 13.73
C PRO A 9 8.60 -9.40 13.10
N LEU A 10 8.43 -9.23 11.80
CA LEU A 10 9.12 -8.20 11.00
C LEU A 10 8.45 -6.82 11.09
N GLY A 11 7.27 -6.74 11.71
CA GLY A 11 6.47 -5.53 11.93
C GLY A 11 5.57 -5.69 13.16
N THR A 12 4.80 -4.66 13.49
CA THR A 12 3.93 -4.61 14.69
C THR A 12 2.44 -4.66 14.36
N ALA A 13 2.08 -4.34 13.12
CA ALA A 13 0.72 -4.27 12.64
C ALA A 13 0.10 -5.65 12.50
N THR A 14 -1.20 -5.72 12.77
CA THR A 14 -2.02 -6.91 12.54
C THR A 14 -2.69 -6.81 11.18
N TYR A 15 -2.67 -7.92 10.44
CA TYR A 15 -3.29 -8.03 9.13
C TYR A 15 -4.75 -7.59 9.18
N GLU A 16 -5.13 -6.80 8.19
CA GLU A 16 -6.51 -6.39 7.98
C GLU A 16 -6.77 -6.13 6.49
N PRO A 17 -7.90 -6.58 5.93
CA PRO A 17 -8.24 -6.34 4.53
C PRO A 17 -8.50 -4.85 4.26
N ILE A 18 -8.05 -4.40 3.10
CA ILE A 18 -8.36 -3.07 2.58
C ILE A 18 -9.78 -3.06 2.02
N ARG A 19 -10.57 -2.08 2.46
CA ARG A 19 -11.95 -1.89 2.02
C ARG A 19 -12.05 -0.91 0.85
N CYS A 20 -11.30 0.19 0.90
CA CYS A 20 -11.34 1.24 -0.10
C CYS A 20 -9.96 1.90 -0.27
N VAL A 21 -9.64 2.29 -1.50
CA VAL A 21 -8.46 3.12 -1.81
C VAL A 21 -8.86 4.24 -2.75
N ARG A 22 -8.42 5.46 -2.41
CA ARG A 22 -8.63 6.65 -3.23
C ARG A 22 -7.35 7.46 -3.35
N TYR A 23 -7.00 7.83 -4.57
CA TYR A 23 -5.93 8.79 -4.82
C TYR A 23 -6.47 10.23 -4.76
N LEU A 24 -5.88 11.05 -3.90
CA LEU A 24 -6.17 12.47 -3.74
C LEU A 24 -5.14 13.29 -4.53
N ASP A 25 -5.43 13.49 -5.82
CA ASP A 25 -4.61 14.27 -6.76
C ASP A 25 -4.07 15.58 -6.16
N GLY A 26 -4.94 16.37 -5.53
CA GLY A 26 -4.58 17.69 -5.03
C GLY A 26 -3.60 17.68 -3.86
N GLU A 27 -3.50 16.55 -3.16
CA GLU A 27 -2.64 16.36 -1.98
C GLU A 27 -1.46 15.41 -2.26
N ASP A 28 -1.41 14.75 -3.42
CA ASP A 28 -0.42 13.73 -3.80
C ASP A 28 -0.33 12.58 -2.76
N ILE A 29 -1.49 12.13 -2.26
CA ILE A 29 -1.61 11.05 -1.27
C ILE A 29 -2.66 10.00 -1.65
N PHE A 30 -2.52 8.81 -1.08
CA PHE A 30 -3.50 7.74 -1.14
C PHE A 30 -4.18 7.60 0.21
N GLU A 31 -5.50 7.75 0.22
CA GLU A 31 -6.35 7.45 1.36
C GLU A 31 -6.77 5.98 1.28
N VAL A 32 -6.52 5.23 2.37
CA VAL A 32 -6.75 3.79 2.45
C VAL A 32 -7.62 3.51 3.67
N GLU A 33 -8.82 2.98 3.44
CA GLU A 33 -9.75 2.54 4.49
C GLU A 33 -9.68 1.03 4.64
N PHE A 34 -9.59 0.54 5.87
CA PHE A 34 -9.64 -0.88 6.22
C PHE A 34 -11.04 -1.31 6.67
N GLU A 35 -11.29 -2.62 6.75
CA GLU A 35 -12.60 -3.19 7.13
C GLU A 35 -13.12 -2.74 8.52
N SER A 36 -12.23 -2.38 9.45
CA SER A 36 -12.56 -1.78 10.75
C SER A 36 -13.13 -0.37 10.65
N GLY A 37 -12.95 0.29 9.51
CA GLY A 37 -13.24 1.71 9.29
C GLY A 37 -12.07 2.64 9.63
N GLU A 38 -10.92 2.11 10.07
CA GLU A 38 -9.71 2.92 10.22
C GLU A 38 -9.20 3.39 8.85
N THR A 39 -8.77 4.65 8.78
CA THR A 39 -8.29 5.27 7.55
C THR A 39 -6.87 5.78 7.74
N PHE A 40 -6.01 5.49 6.77
CA PHE A 40 -4.62 5.88 6.73
C PHE A 40 -4.33 6.68 5.46
N CYS A 41 -3.39 7.62 5.54
CA CYS A 41 -2.91 8.38 4.39
C CYS A 41 -1.47 8.00 4.08
N VAL A 42 -1.23 7.56 2.85
CA VAL A 42 0.11 7.19 2.38
C VAL A 42 0.57 8.18 1.33
N ASN A 43 1.74 8.76 1.56
CA ASN A 43 2.34 9.69 0.61
C ASN A 43 2.69 8.98 -0.70
N HIS A 44 2.30 9.55 -1.84
CA HIS A 44 2.59 8.97 -3.15
C HIS A 44 4.10 8.82 -3.39
N VAL A 45 4.92 9.77 -2.92
CA VAL A 45 6.38 9.67 -2.98
C VAL A 45 6.94 8.46 -2.22
N ALA A 46 6.31 8.04 -1.11
CA ALA A 46 6.75 6.88 -0.34
C ALA A 46 6.49 5.59 -1.13
N ILE A 47 5.32 5.47 -1.75
CA ILE A 47 4.97 4.34 -2.61
C ILE A 47 5.93 4.24 -3.81
N ARG A 48 6.20 5.37 -4.50
CA ARG A 48 7.16 5.39 -5.61
C ARG A 48 8.54 4.91 -5.18
N ARG A 49 9.06 5.41 -4.06
CA ARG A 49 10.37 5.02 -3.52
C ARG A 49 10.42 3.54 -3.15
N ALA A 50 9.40 3.02 -2.47
CA ALA A 50 9.30 1.61 -2.12
C ALA A 50 9.32 0.70 -3.36
N ASN A 51 8.74 1.17 -4.46
CA ASN A 51 8.69 0.47 -5.75
C ASN A 51 9.84 0.82 -6.71
N GLN A 52 10.85 1.59 -6.25
CA GLN A 52 12.00 2.00 -7.06
C GLN A 52 11.63 2.76 -8.34
N LEU A 53 10.52 3.51 -8.30
CA LEU A 53 10.05 4.33 -9.41
C LEU A 53 10.71 5.69 -9.39
N ALA A 54 10.97 6.24 -10.57
CA ALA A 54 11.45 7.61 -10.71
C ALA A 54 10.38 8.61 -10.27
N ASP A 55 10.79 9.77 -9.77
CA ASP A 55 9.86 10.88 -9.47
C ASP A 55 9.11 11.36 -10.73
N SER A 56 9.61 11.04 -11.91
CA SER A 56 9.02 11.35 -13.21
C SER A 56 8.09 10.27 -13.77
N VAL A 57 7.68 9.26 -12.97
CA VAL A 57 6.80 8.15 -13.42
C VAL A 57 5.42 8.61 -13.94
N GLY A 58 5.09 9.88 -13.71
CA GLY A 58 3.93 10.54 -14.29
C GLY A 58 2.69 10.44 -13.40
N SER A 59 1.55 10.84 -13.95
CA SER A 59 0.28 10.86 -13.21
C SER A 59 -0.27 9.45 -13.02
N VAL A 60 -0.94 9.25 -11.88
CA VAL A 60 -1.78 8.08 -11.63
C VAL A 60 -2.87 7.98 -12.70
N ASP A 61 -3.02 6.80 -13.28
CA ASP A 61 -4.08 6.47 -14.23
C ASP A 61 -5.24 5.74 -13.52
N SER A 62 -4.92 4.74 -12.70
CA SER A 62 -5.92 3.91 -12.04
C SER A 62 -5.34 3.19 -10.81
N VAL A 63 -6.23 2.81 -9.89
CA VAL A 63 -5.90 2.11 -8.65
C VAL A 63 -6.85 0.94 -8.47
N TRP A 64 -6.34 -0.20 -7.99
CA TRP A 64 -7.15 -1.40 -7.74
C TRP A 64 -6.69 -2.11 -6.47
N ILE A 65 -7.64 -2.59 -5.69
CA ILE A 65 -7.36 -3.46 -4.54
C ILE A 65 -7.08 -4.87 -5.07
N GLU A 66 -6.11 -5.56 -4.47
CA GLU A 66 -5.82 -6.96 -4.74
C GLU A 66 -7.08 -7.81 -4.47
N ALA A 67 -7.45 -8.69 -5.41
CA ALA A 67 -8.80 -9.24 -5.48
C ALA A 67 -9.10 -10.39 -4.51
N GLU A 68 -8.09 -11.15 -4.08
CA GLU A 68 -8.31 -12.36 -3.28
C GLU A 68 -8.38 -12.06 -1.79
N LEU A 69 -7.39 -11.36 -1.27
CA LEU A 69 -7.23 -11.09 0.15
C LEU A 69 -7.49 -9.63 0.48
N HIS A 70 -7.43 -8.74 -0.51
CA HIS A 70 -7.40 -7.30 -0.30
C HIS A 70 -6.21 -6.90 0.58
N ALA A 71 -5.10 -7.62 0.44
CA ALA A 71 -3.87 -7.43 1.21
C ALA A 71 -3.02 -6.25 0.72
N GLY A 72 -3.50 -5.51 -0.27
CA GLY A 72 -2.78 -4.40 -0.87
C GLY A 72 -3.57 -3.79 -2.02
N PHE A 73 -2.95 -2.82 -2.67
CA PHE A 73 -3.48 -2.24 -3.89
C PHE A 73 -2.36 -1.96 -4.90
N LEU A 74 -2.73 -1.99 -6.18
CA LEU A 74 -1.87 -1.65 -7.29
C LEU A 74 -2.22 -0.26 -7.81
N VAL A 75 -1.19 0.52 -8.12
CA VAL A 75 -1.27 1.81 -8.81
C VAL A 75 -0.69 1.63 -10.20
N ARG A 76 -1.47 2.00 -11.23
CA ARG A 76 -0.95 2.14 -12.61
C ARG A 76 -0.76 3.60 -12.94
N TYR A 77 0.37 3.88 -13.56
CA TYR A 77 0.72 5.20 -14.08
C TYR A 77 0.40 5.29 -15.57
N LYS A 78 0.17 6.50 -16.07
CA LYS A 78 -0.11 6.74 -17.50
C LYS A 78 1.02 6.30 -18.43
N ALA A 79 2.26 6.29 -17.95
CA ALA A 79 3.43 5.84 -18.70
C ALA A 79 3.56 4.29 -18.73
N GLY A 80 2.74 3.57 -17.97
CA GLY A 80 2.62 2.11 -18.00
C GLY A 80 3.27 1.39 -16.82
N GLU A 81 4.04 2.10 -15.99
CA GLU A 81 4.62 1.56 -14.77
C GLU A 81 3.52 1.18 -13.76
N LEU A 82 3.89 0.27 -12.86
CA LEU A 82 3.05 -0.21 -11.77
C LEU A 82 3.78 -0.01 -10.44
N ALA A 83 3.02 0.31 -9.40
CA ALA A 83 3.48 0.22 -8.01
C ALA A 83 2.53 -0.66 -7.22
N ASP A 84 3.08 -1.50 -6.35
CA ASP A 84 2.33 -2.27 -5.36
C ASP A 84 2.45 -1.59 -3.99
N CYS A 85 1.37 -1.64 -3.20
CA CYS A 85 1.34 -1.11 -1.86
C CYS A 85 0.59 -2.09 -0.94
N SER A 86 1.31 -2.73 -0.04
CA SER A 86 0.78 -3.73 0.88
C SER A 86 0.13 -3.13 2.12
N TRP A 87 -0.82 -3.86 2.73
CA TRP A 87 -1.56 -3.46 3.92
C TRP A 87 -0.64 -3.05 5.09
N ASP A 88 0.47 -3.76 5.27
CA ASP A 88 1.43 -3.53 6.35
C ASP A 88 2.23 -2.27 6.09
N PHE A 89 2.65 -2.03 4.84
CA PHE A 89 3.27 -0.77 4.45
C PHE A 89 2.35 0.41 4.78
N VAL A 90 1.05 0.31 4.47
CA VAL A 90 0.08 1.37 4.79
C VAL A 90 0.01 1.63 6.30
N LYS A 91 -0.08 0.58 7.12
CA LYS A 91 -0.22 0.71 8.58
C LYS A 91 1.06 1.11 9.31
N GLU A 92 2.23 0.77 8.75
CA GLU A 92 3.53 0.99 9.38
C GLU A 92 4.25 2.25 8.84
N SER A 93 3.76 2.88 7.78
CA SER A 93 4.39 4.06 7.16
C SER A 93 4.00 5.42 7.80
N LEU A 94 3.39 5.41 8.98
CA LEU A 94 3.03 6.61 9.75
C LEU A 94 4.19 7.14 10.62
#